data_AF-A0A9E1W739-F1
#
_entry.id   AF-A0A9E1W739-F1
#
_cell.length_a   1.000
_cell.length_b   1.000
_cell.length_c   1.000
_cell.angle_alpha   90.00
_cell.angle_beta   90.00
_cell.angle_gamma   90.00
#
_symmetry.space_group_name_H-M   'P 1'
#
loop_
_entity.id
_entity.type
_entity.pdbx_description
1 polymer ?
#
loop_
_entity_poly.entity_id
_entity_poly.type
_entity_poly.pdbx_seq_one_letter_code
_entity_poly.pdbx_strand_id
1 'polypeptide(L)'
;MSSIDMPAGLSTKSEATTTETVAPGDNRLVIAGVRMPRTGPLVVLFLALALVLRLWELGERPFHHDESLDAWWSWRFRNGQYTGYDPVYHGPLRFYITAGFYELFGETDAVARLFSALTGTAVVGLPWFLRRELGRAG
;
A
#
# COMPACT_ATOMS: atom_id res chain seq x y z
N MET A 1 -74.77 3.04 37.16
CA MET A 1 -73.31 3.19 37.27
C MET A 1 -72.66 1.98 36.63
N SER A 2 -71.90 2.26 35.57
CA SER A 2 -71.14 1.35 34.73
C SER A 2 -69.77 1.11 35.35
N SER A 3 -69.27 -0.12 35.30
CA SER A 3 -67.84 -0.35 35.09
C SER A 3 -67.66 -1.65 34.30
N ILE A 4 -67.48 -1.47 33.01
CA ILE A 4 -66.99 -2.48 32.08
C ILE A 4 -65.48 -2.64 32.37
N ASP A 5 -65.06 -3.79 32.88
CA ASP A 5 -63.65 -4.16 32.95
C ASP A 5 -63.21 -4.70 31.58
N MET A 6 -62.22 -4.03 30.98
CA MET A 6 -61.56 -4.40 29.72
C MET A 6 -60.15 -4.95 30.01
N PRO A 7 -59.58 -5.75 29.10
CA PRO A 7 -58.69 -6.88 29.43
C PRO A 7 -57.21 -6.50 29.59
N ALA A 8 -56.49 -7.22 30.45
CA ALA A 8 -55.04 -7.19 30.52
C ALA A 8 -54.45 -7.93 29.30
N GLY A 9 -53.84 -7.17 28.39
CA GLY A 9 -53.22 -7.68 27.16
C GLY A 9 -52.00 -8.58 27.41
N LEU A 10 -51.78 -9.50 26.45
CA LEU A 10 -50.59 -10.35 26.37
C LEU A 10 -49.30 -9.50 26.36
N SER A 11 -48.42 -9.69 27.35
CA SER A 11 -47.04 -9.19 27.30
C SER A 11 -46.16 -10.23 26.61
N THR A 12 -46.10 -10.16 25.29
CA THR A 12 -45.07 -10.84 24.50
C THR A 12 -43.75 -10.11 24.69
N LYS A 13 -42.92 -10.54 25.65
CA LYS A 13 -41.50 -10.20 25.65
C LYS A 13 -40.85 -10.96 24.51
N SER A 14 -40.85 -10.34 23.32
CA SER A 14 -40.02 -10.74 22.20
C SER A 14 -38.57 -10.62 22.65
N GLU A 15 -37.89 -11.75 22.84
CA GLU A 15 -36.44 -11.82 22.84
C GLU A 15 -35.97 -11.25 21.50
N ALA A 16 -35.53 -10.00 21.52
CA ALA A 16 -34.84 -9.40 20.38
C ALA A 16 -33.52 -10.14 20.21
N THR A 17 -33.56 -11.25 19.47
CA THR A 17 -32.38 -11.77 18.77
C THR A 17 -31.82 -10.58 18.01
N THR A 18 -30.72 -10.02 18.53
CA THR A 18 -29.98 -8.94 17.89
C THR A 18 -29.32 -9.56 16.67
N THR A 19 -30.13 -9.80 15.66
CA THR A 19 -29.68 -10.01 14.30
C THR A 19 -29.01 -8.69 13.98
N GLU A 20 -27.69 -8.64 13.97
CA GLU A 20 -26.96 -7.53 13.38
C GLU A 20 -27.48 -7.41 11.95
N THR A 21 -28.50 -6.56 11.76
CA THR A 21 -29.02 -6.21 10.46
C THR A 21 -27.89 -5.47 9.77
N VAL A 22 -27.09 -6.21 9.00
CA VAL A 22 -26.20 -5.65 7.99
C VAL A 22 -27.07 -4.74 7.15
N ALA A 23 -26.93 -3.43 7.36
CA ALA A 23 -27.79 -2.43 6.76
C ALA A 23 -27.81 -2.64 5.23
N PRO A 24 -28.98 -2.61 4.57
CA PRO A 24 -29.08 -2.79 3.13
C PRO A 24 -28.39 -1.58 2.47
N GLY A 25 -27.15 -1.78 2.03
CA GLY A 25 -26.29 -0.72 1.50
C GLY A 25 -24.84 -0.76 2.00
N ASP A 26 -24.47 -1.66 2.93
CA ASP A 26 -23.06 -1.78 3.33
C ASP A 26 -22.22 -2.42 2.21
N ASN A 27 -21.66 -1.55 1.34
CA ASN A 27 -20.77 -1.92 0.24
C ASN A 27 -19.33 -2.24 0.73
N ARG A 28 -19.19 -2.59 2.01
CA ARG A 28 -17.91 -2.94 2.62
C ARG A 28 -17.79 -4.46 2.71
N LEU A 29 -16.67 -4.99 2.22
CA LEU A 29 -16.26 -6.35 2.52
C LEU A 29 -15.71 -6.40 3.95
N VAL A 30 -16.16 -7.35 4.73
CA VAL A 30 -15.55 -7.68 6.02
C VAL A 30 -14.59 -8.84 5.79
N ILE A 31 -13.29 -8.58 5.82
CA ILE A 31 -12.25 -9.62 5.77
C ILE A 31 -11.55 -9.63 7.12
N ALA A 32 -11.51 -10.79 7.79
CA ALA A 32 -10.86 -10.97 9.09
C ALA A 32 -11.25 -9.91 10.13
N GLY A 33 -12.52 -9.49 10.16
CA GLY A 33 -13.03 -8.46 11.07
C GLY A 33 -12.76 -7.01 10.64
N VAL A 34 -12.00 -6.78 9.57
CA VAL A 34 -11.72 -5.44 9.05
C VAL A 34 -12.75 -5.06 7.98
N ARG A 35 -13.45 -3.95 8.19
CA ARG A 35 -14.42 -3.38 7.23
C ARG A 35 -13.69 -2.60 6.14
N MET A 36 -13.47 -3.20 4.97
CA MET A 36 -12.83 -2.55 3.82
C MET A 36 -13.84 -2.33 2.68
N PRO A 37 -13.74 -1.24 1.90
CA PRO A 37 -14.46 -1.16 0.63
C PRO A 37 -14.15 -2.36 -0.28
N ARG A 38 -15.11 -2.86 -1.07
CA ARG A 38 -14.92 -4.04 -1.96
C ARG A 38 -13.72 -3.95 -2.90
N THR A 39 -13.30 -2.74 -3.25
CA THR A 39 -12.15 -2.46 -4.10
C THR A 39 -10.80 -2.56 -3.37
N GLY A 40 -10.79 -2.49 -2.03
CA GLY A 40 -9.58 -2.56 -1.21
C GLY A 40 -8.78 -3.86 -1.43
N PRO A 41 -9.40 -5.05 -1.34
CA PRO A 41 -8.72 -6.32 -1.61
C PRO A 41 -8.11 -6.40 -3.01
N LEU A 42 -8.78 -5.84 -4.02
CA LEU A 42 -8.25 -5.79 -5.39
C LEU A 42 -7.00 -4.92 -5.48
N VAL A 43 -7.00 -3.75 -4.83
CA VAL A 43 -5.82 -2.88 -4.79
C VAL A 43 -4.66 -3.58 -4.08
N VAL A 44 -4.91 -4.26 -2.95
CA VAL A 44 -3.89 -5.03 -2.24
C VAL A 44 -3.34 -6.14 -3.13
N LEU A 45 -4.21 -6.86 -3.86
CA LEU A 45 -3.80 -7.88 -4.83
C LEU A 45 -2.92 -7.29 -5.93
N PHE A 46 -3.30 -6.17 -6.53
CA PHE A 46 -2.50 -5.51 -7.56
C PHE A 46 -1.15 -5.01 -7.03
N LEU A 47 -1.11 -4.47 -5.81
CA LEU A 47 0.14 -4.08 -5.15
C LEU A 47 1.06 -5.28 -4.91
N ALA A 48 0.51 -6.37 -4.39
CA ALA A 48 1.27 -7.60 -4.16
C ALA A 48 1.82 -8.18 -5.46
N LEU A 49 0.99 -8.27 -6.50
CA LEU A 49 1.41 -8.73 -7.83
C LEU A 49 2.48 -7.81 -8.43
N ALA A 50 2.28 -6.49 -8.36
CA ALA A 50 3.24 -5.51 -8.87
C ALA A 50 4.59 -5.58 -8.16
N LEU A 51 4.59 -5.85 -6.85
CA LEU A 51 5.80 -6.02 -6.04
C LEU A 51 6.53 -7.31 -6.44
N VAL A 52 5.82 -8.44 -6.47
CA VAL A 52 6.41 -9.75 -6.82
C VAL A 52 7.04 -9.68 -8.21
N LEU A 53 6.32 -9.16 -9.20
CA LEU A 53 6.82 -9.05 -10.58
C LEU A 53 8.05 -8.14 -10.70
N ARG A 54 8.19 -7.12 -9.84
CA ARG A 54 9.35 -6.22 -9.84
C ARG A 54 10.55 -6.75 -9.08
N LEU A 55 10.32 -7.59 -8.08
CA LEU A 55 11.40 -8.22 -7.32
C LEU A 55 11.89 -9.52 -7.98
N TRP A 56 11.05 -10.15 -8.81
CA TRP A 56 11.41 -11.33 -9.58
C TRP A 56 12.60 -11.03 -10.50
N GLU A 57 13.70 -11.76 -10.31
CA GLU A 57 14.94 -11.66 -11.11
C GLU A 57 15.55 -10.24 -11.19
N LEU A 58 15.29 -9.38 -10.20
CA LEU A 58 15.71 -7.98 -10.23
C LEU A 58 17.24 -7.79 -10.33
N GLY A 59 18.02 -8.74 -9.81
CA GLY A 59 19.47 -8.72 -9.83
C GLY A 59 20.13 -9.48 -10.98
N GLU A 60 19.38 -10.17 -11.84
CA GLU A 60 19.99 -11.11 -12.80
C GLU A 60 20.63 -10.44 -14.02
N ARG A 61 20.15 -9.24 -14.38
CA ARG A 61 20.63 -8.54 -15.57
C ARG A 61 21.81 -7.62 -15.23
N PRO A 62 22.85 -7.59 -16.08
CA PRO A 62 23.93 -6.61 -15.96
C PRO A 62 23.40 -5.18 -15.96
N PHE A 63 24.12 -4.28 -15.29
CA PHE A 63 23.74 -2.87 -15.25
C PHE A 63 23.72 -2.21 -16.63
N HIS A 64 22.68 -1.43 -16.86
CA HIS A 64 22.70 -0.40 -17.90
C HIS A 64 23.54 0.80 -17.43
N HIS A 65 23.89 1.70 -18.36
CA HIS A 65 24.82 2.79 -18.08
C HIS A 65 24.34 3.69 -16.93
N ASP A 66 23.05 4.05 -16.91
CA ASP A 66 22.43 4.88 -15.87
C ASP A 66 22.28 4.14 -14.53
N GLU A 67 22.00 2.84 -14.56
CA GLU A 67 21.98 1.99 -13.36
C GLU A 67 23.37 1.88 -12.73
N SER A 68 24.42 1.73 -13.54
CA SER A 68 25.80 1.62 -13.06
C SER A 68 26.28 2.91 -12.38
N LEU A 69 25.88 4.08 -12.91
CA LEU A 69 26.18 5.36 -12.30
C LEU A 69 25.48 5.51 -10.95
N ASP A 70 24.21 5.11 -10.86
CA ASP A 70 23.47 5.17 -9.60
C ASP A 70 24.08 4.25 -8.54
N ALA A 71 24.41 3.03 -8.93
CA ALA A 71 25.06 2.06 -8.06
C ALA A 71 26.43 2.57 -7.57
N TRP A 72 27.24 3.11 -8.48
CA TRP A 72 28.58 3.60 -8.19
C TRP A 72 28.58 4.83 -7.28
N TRP A 73 27.71 5.82 -7.54
CA TRP A 73 27.63 7.01 -6.70
C TRP A 73 27.07 6.71 -5.31
N SER A 74 26.09 5.80 -5.22
CA SER A 74 25.55 5.33 -3.93
C SER A 74 26.62 4.61 -3.11
N TRP A 75 27.41 3.75 -3.76
CA TRP A 75 28.56 3.08 -3.15
C TRP A 75 29.61 4.09 -2.67
N ARG A 76 29.96 5.06 -3.51
CA ARG A 76 30.92 6.12 -3.18
C ARG A 76 30.45 6.96 -1.99
N PHE A 77 29.15 7.26 -1.92
CA PHE A 77 28.55 7.95 -0.79
C PHE A 77 28.66 7.15 0.49
N ARG A 78 28.29 5.86 0.45
CA ARG A 78 28.44 4.93 1.59
C ARG A 78 29.87 4.91 2.14
N ASN A 79 30.86 4.92 1.25
CA ASN A 79 32.28 4.89 1.62
C ASN A 79 32.86 6.26 2.04
N GLY A 80 32.02 7.29 2.22
CA GLY A 80 32.46 8.61 2.66
C GLY A 80 33.24 9.41 1.61
N GLN A 81 33.21 8.98 0.34
CA GLN A 81 33.92 9.60 -0.78
C GLN A 81 33.03 10.57 -1.57
N TYR A 82 31.91 10.99 -0.99
CA TYR A 82 30.97 11.93 -1.61
C TYR A 82 31.50 13.35 -1.59
N THR A 83 31.62 13.94 -2.78
CA THR A 83 32.20 15.28 -2.99
C THR A 83 31.17 16.41 -3.04
N GLY A 84 29.90 16.15 -2.75
CA GLY A 84 28.83 17.15 -2.78
C GLY A 84 27.92 17.03 -4.02
N TYR A 85 27.00 17.99 -4.14
CA TYR A 85 26.07 18.07 -5.26
C TYR A 85 26.81 18.36 -6.57
N ASP A 86 26.66 17.48 -7.54
CA ASP A 86 27.15 17.67 -8.91
C ASP A 86 25.95 17.89 -9.84
N PRO A 87 25.82 19.06 -10.49
CA PRO A 87 24.70 19.37 -11.37
C PRO A 87 24.62 18.50 -12.63
N VAL A 88 25.68 17.74 -12.95
CA VAL A 88 25.66 16.73 -14.01
C VAL A 88 24.70 15.59 -13.67
N TYR A 89 24.54 15.29 -12.37
CA TYR A 89 23.69 14.22 -11.89
C TYR A 89 22.45 14.80 -11.21
N HIS A 90 21.34 14.07 -11.25
CA HIS A 90 20.10 14.46 -10.57
C HIS A 90 20.34 14.71 -9.08
N GLY A 91 19.36 15.32 -8.40
CA GLY A 91 19.41 15.52 -6.95
C GLY A 91 19.83 14.26 -6.17
N PRO A 92 20.58 14.39 -5.06
CA PRO A 92 21.33 13.29 -4.44
C PRO A 92 20.45 12.34 -3.60
N LEU A 93 19.15 12.63 -3.47
CA LEU A 93 18.22 11.85 -2.65
C LEU A 93 18.28 10.36 -2.96
N ARG A 94 18.30 10.02 -4.26
CA ARG A 94 18.33 8.62 -4.69
C ARG A 94 19.60 7.90 -4.21
N PHE A 95 20.76 8.56 -4.30
CA PHE A 95 22.02 8.00 -3.84
C PHE A 95 22.02 7.76 -2.32
N TYR A 96 21.44 8.68 -1.54
CA TYR A 96 21.35 8.52 -0.09
C TYR A 96 20.47 7.34 0.31
N ILE A 97 19.32 7.16 -0.35
CA ILE A 97 18.41 6.05 -0.06
C ILE A 97 19.05 4.72 -0.47
N THR A 98 19.60 4.63 -1.68
CA THR A 98 20.26 3.41 -2.16
C THR A 98 21.49 3.06 -1.31
N ALA A 99 22.27 4.06 -0.86
CA ALA A 99 23.37 3.82 0.07
C ALA A 99 22.89 3.27 1.43
N GLY A 100 21.75 3.77 1.93
CA GLY A 100 21.10 3.20 3.11
C GLY A 100 20.67 1.74 2.89
N PHE A 101 20.19 1.39 1.70
CA PHE A 101 19.90 -0.01 1.37
C PHE A 101 21.15 -0.87 1.26
N TYR A 102 22.26 -0.36 0.72
CA TYR A 102 23.54 -1.07 0.76
C TYR A 102 24.03 -1.34 2.18
N GLU A 103 23.78 -0.42 3.11
CA GLU A 103 24.12 -0.63 4.52
C GLU A 103 23.27 -1.72 5.18
N LEU A 104 21.99 -1.83 4.82
CA LEU A 104 21.06 -2.79 5.42
C LEU A 104 21.12 -4.19 4.79
N PHE A 105 21.26 -4.26 3.46
CA PHE A 105 21.09 -5.49 2.68
C PHE A 105 22.35 -5.91 1.92
N GLY A 106 23.40 -5.09 1.94
CA GLY A 106 24.65 -5.33 1.22
C GLY A 106 24.65 -4.79 -0.22
N GLU A 107 25.83 -4.82 -0.83
CA GLU A 107 26.10 -4.29 -2.17
C GLU A 107 25.81 -5.36 -3.23
N THR A 108 24.58 -5.38 -3.74
CA THR A 108 24.18 -6.28 -4.83
C THR A 108 23.38 -5.54 -5.89
N ASP A 109 23.36 -6.08 -7.10
CA ASP A 109 22.63 -5.52 -8.24
C ASP A 109 21.12 -5.40 -7.97
N ALA A 110 20.56 -6.35 -7.21
CA ALA A 110 19.17 -6.29 -6.78
C ALA A 110 18.92 -5.14 -5.80
N VAL A 111 19.83 -4.91 -4.85
CA VAL A 111 19.71 -3.83 -3.86
C VAL A 111 19.84 -2.46 -4.51
N ALA A 112 20.71 -2.32 -5.52
CA ALA A 112 20.85 -1.10 -6.31
C ALA A 112 19.52 -0.68 -6.98
N ARG A 113 18.71 -1.65 -7.39
CA ARG A 113 17.40 -1.46 -8.04
C ARG A 113 16.23 -1.51 -7.08
N LEU A 114 16.46 -1.74 -5.78
CA LEU A 114 15.38 -1.91 -4.80
C LEU A 114 14.53 -0.63 -4.68
N PHE A 115 15.17 0.54 -4.69
CA PHE A 115 14.44 1.81 -4.60
C PHE A 115 13.47 2.02 -5.79
N SER A 116 13.92 1.72 -7.02
CA SER A 116 13.06 1.85 -8.21
C SER A 116 11.93 0.81 -8.20
N ALA A 117 12.20 -0.42 -7.75
CA ALA A 117 11.18 -1.46 -7.60
C ALA A 117 10.09 -1.06 -6.58
N LEU A 118 10.48 -0.54 -5.43
CA LEU A 118 9.55 -0.12 -4.37
C LEU A 118 8.72 1.11 -4.77
N THR A 119 9.36 2.14 -5.33
CA THR A 119 8.65 3.35 -5.79
C THR A 119 7.70 3.05 -6.95
N GLY A 120 8.13 2.22 -7.92
CA GLY A 120 7.26 1.76 -9.01
C GLY A 120 6.06 0.93 -8.52
N THR A 121 6.24 0.15 -7.44
CA THR A 121 5.14 -0.56 -6.78
C THR A 121 4.19 0.42 -6.08
N ALA A 122 4.73 1.42 -5.36
CA ALA A 122 3.92 2.41 -4.65
C ALA A 122 3.00 3.20 -5.60
N VAL A 123 3.44 3.48 -6.83
CA VAL A 123 2.64 4.16 -7.86
C VAL A 123 1.36 3.38 -8.21
N VAL A 124 1.38 2.03 -8.17
CA VAL A 124 0.19 1.21 -8.43
C VAL A 124 -0.90 1.46 -7.39
N GLY A 125 -0.53 1.80 -6.16
CA GLY A 125 -1.47 2.15 -5.09
C GLY A 125 -1.96 3.60 -5.13
N LEU A 126 -1.32 4.47 -5.92
CA LEU A 126 -1.61 5.91 -5.93
C LEU A 126 -3.08 6.24 -6.25
N PRO A 127 -3.74 5.62 -7.25
CA PRO A 127 -5.15 5.90 -7.55
C PRO A 127 -6.08 5.59 -6.37
N TRP A 128 -5.72 4.62 -5.53
CA TRP A 128 -6.50 4.29 -4.34
C TRP A 128 -6.52 5.42 -3.31
N PHE A 129 -5.39 6.11 -3.14
CA PHE A 129 -5.27 7.24 -2.23
C PHE A 129 -5.93 8.50 -2.80
N LEU A 130 -5.85 8.71 -4.11
CA LEU A 130 -6.46 9.85 -4.79
C LEU A 130 -7.94 9.65 -5.14
N ARG A 131 -8.54 8.49 -4.85
CA ARG A 131 -9.92 8.15 -5.22
C ARG A 131 -10.99 9.14 -4.75
N ARG A 132 -10.71 9.94 -3.72
CA ARG A 132 -11.64 10.97 -3.22
C ARG A 132 -11.68 12.18 -4.13
N GLU A 133 -10.55 12.53 -4.73
CA GLU A 133 -10.39 13.69 -5.62
C GLU A 133 -10.71 13.34 -7.09
N LEU A 134 -10.45 12.10 -7.50
CA LEU A 134 -10.70 11.58 -8.85
C LEU A 134 -12.19 11.32 -9.16
N GLY A 135 -13.06 11.34 -8.15
CA GLY A 135 -14.49 11.09 -8.34
C GLY A 135 -14.81 9.65 -8.78
N ARG A 136 -16.04 9.44 -9.28
CA ARG A 136 -16.54 8.09 -9.66
C ARG A 136 -16.09 7.64 -11.05
N ALA A 137 -15.68 8.56 -11.91
CA ALA A 137 -15.29 8.28 -13.29
C ALA A 137 -13.76 8.14 -13.45
N GLY A 138 -12.98 8.51 -12.43
CA GLY A 138 -11.52 8.58 -12.49
C GLY A 138 -11.01 9.98 -12.74
#